data_AF-A0AAD7HS82-F1
#
_entry.id   AF-A0AAD7HS82-F1
#
_cell.length_a   1.000
_cell.length_b   1.000
_cell.length_c   1.000
_cell.angle_alpha   90.00
_cell.angle_beta   90.00
_cell.angle_gamma   90.00
#
_symmetry.space_group_name_H-M   'P 1'
#
loop_
_entity.id
_entity.type
_entity.pdbx_description
1 polymer ?
#
loop_
_entity_poly.entity_id
_entity_poly.type
_entity_poly.pdbx_seq_one_letter_code
_entity_poly.pdbx_strand_id
1 'polypeptide(L)'
;SALHVAAKAQNTEIALLLLEAGANPAAKWGQMDYQPLHLAAANRDLEMVKLLLNHGAPVDGVFGCDGASETALHYACSTGHVEMIELLLQHGADLEAQGHYGTALGFAVHHQKLDAIRCILGWGAE
;
A
#
# COMPACT_ATOMS: atom_id res chain seq x y z
N SER A 1 1.80 1.15 -16.65
CA SER A 1 3.01 1.88 -17.12
C SER A 1 4.25 1.01 -16.90
N ALA A 2 5.43 1.40 -17.39
CA ALA A 2 6.69 0.66 -17.15
C ALA A 2 6.99 0.49 -15.65
N LEU A 3 6.71 1.52 -14.83
CA LEU A 3 6.89 1.46 -13.38
C LEU A 3 5.99 0.41 -12.70
N HIS A 4 4.76 0.21 -13.19
CA HIS A 4 3.90 -0.89 -12.69
C HIS A 4 4.48 -2.26 -13.03
N VAL A 5 5.06 -2.42 -14.21
CA VAL A 5 5.68 -3.68 -14.62
C VAL A 5 6.89 -3.98 -13.75
N ALA A 6 7.73 -2.99 -13.47
CA ALA A 6 8.87 -3.12 -12.56
C ALA A 6 8.43 -3.48 -11.13
N ALA A 7 7.43 -2.78 -10.58
CA ALA A 7 6.86 -3.08 -9.26
C ALA A 7 6.25 -4.49 -9.19
N LYS A 8 5.47 -4.89 -10.21
CA LYS A 8 4.90 -6.24 -10.29
C LYS A 8 5.99 -7.32 -10.37
N ALA A 9 7.08 -7.04 -11.07
CA ALA A 9 8.21 -7.94 -11.22
C ALA A 9 9.20 -7.90 -10.03
N GLN A 10 8.96 -7.07 -9.00
CA GLN A 10 9.85 -6.86 -7.85
C GLN A 10 11.28 -6.47 -8.27
N ASN A 11 11.40 -5.70 -9.36
CA ASN A 11 12.69 -5.26 -9.88
C ASN A 11 12.97 -3.82 -9.43
N THR A 12 13.52 -3.69 -8.23
CA THR A 12 13.82 -2.41 -7.57
C THR A 12 14.85 -1.57 -8.33
N GLU A 13 15.84 -2.21 -8.98
CA GLU A 13 16.83 -1.50 -9.79
C GLU A 13 16.20 -0.81 -11.01
N ILE A 14 15.34 -1.54 -11.74
CA ILE A 14 14.62 -0.94 -12.89
C ILE A 14 13.63 0.13 -12.39
N ALA A 15 12.93 -0.11 -11.28
CA ALA A 15 12.02 0.88 -10.72
C ALA A 15 12.76 2.17 -10.33
N LEU A 16 13.95 2.08 -9.71
CA LEU A 16 14.78 3.22 -9.35
C LEU A 16 15.18 4.00 -10.60
N LEU A 17 15.71 3.34 -11.63
CA LEU A 17 16.08 3.99 -12.90
C LEU A 17 14.89 4.72 -13.55
N LEU A 18 13.70 4.12 -13.51
CA LEU A 18 12.49 4.74 -14.06
C LEU A 18 12.08 5.97 -13.25
N LEU A 19 12.15 5.91 -11.92
CA LEU A 19 11.83 7.03 -11.03
C LEU A 19 12.82 8.19 -11.19
N GLU A 20 14.13 7.89 -11.27
CA GLU A 20 15.18 8.88 -11.55
C GLU A 20 15.02 9.53 -12.93
N ALA A 21 14.47 8.79 -13.90
CA ALA A 21 14.08 9.32 -15.21
C ALA A 21 12.76 10.11 -15.22
N GLY A 22 12.13 10.32 -14.06
CA GLY A 22 10.91 11.12 -13.91
C GLY A 22 9.60 10.34 -14.14
N ALA A 23 9.61 9.02 -14.04
CA ALA A 23 8.36 8.25 -14.06
C ALA A 23 7.45 8.67 -12.90
N ASN A 24 6.17 8.88 -13.19
CA ASN A 24 5.19 9.25 -12.17
C ASN A 24 4.94 8.09 -11.18
N PRO A 25 5.30 8.22 -9.88
CA PRO A 25 5.08 7.19 -8.87
C PRO A 25 3.60 6.98 -8.53
N ALA A 26 2.74 7.96 -8.81
CA ALA A 26 1.30 7.93 -8.58
C ALA A 26 0.51 7.50 -9.83
N ALA A 27 1.19 7.04 -10.89
CA ALA A 27 0.53 6.61 -12.11
C ALA A 27 -0.53 5.54 -11.80
N LYS A 28 -1.71 5.67 -12.42
CA LYS A 28 -2.82 4.72 -12.28
C LYS A 28 -2.81 3.72 -13.45
N TRP A 29 -3.20 2.47 -13.18
CA TRP A 29 -3.25 1.41 -14.19
C TRP A 29 -4.43 0.44 -13.98
N GLY A 30 -5.09 0.11 -15.09
CA GLY A 30 -6.25 -0.78 -15.10
C GLY A 30 -7.54 -0.09 -14.65
N GLN A 31 -8.64 -0.84 -14.61
CA GLN A 31 -9.96 -0.32 -14.24
C GLN A 31 -10.10 0.02 -12.75
N MET A 32 -9.20 -0.52 -11.92
CA MET A 32 -9.21 -0.31 -10.46
C MET A 32 -8.25 0.82 -10.04
N ASP A 33 -7.66 1.57 -10.97
CA ASP A 33 -6.69 2.63 -10.66
C ASP A 33 -5.50 2.18 -9.78
N TYR A 34 -5.00 0.94 -9.99
CA TYR A 34 -3.81 0.48 -9.26
C TYR A 34 -2.64 1.43 -9.49
N GLN A 35 -1.86 1.67 -8.44
CA GLN A 35 -0.61 2.40 -8.48
C GLN A 35 0.55 1.41 -8.25
N PRO A 36 1.79 1.76 -8.60
CA PRO A 36 2.95 0.91 -8.33
C PRO A 36 3.04 0.49 -6.86
N LEU A 37 2.69 1.39 -5.93
CA LEU A 37 2.68 1.13 -4.49
C LEU A 37 1.76 -0.04 -4.10
N HIS A 38 0.57 -0.12 -4.69
CA HIS A 38 -0.38 -1.21 -4.43
C HIS A 38 0.18 -2.56 -4.88
N LEU A 39 0.86 -2.61 -6.02
CA LEU A 39 1.46 -3.85 -6.53
C LEU A 39 2.64 -4.29 -5.66
N ALA A 40 3.47 -3.34 -5.21
CA ALA A 40 4.58 -3.62 -4.29
C ALA A 40 4.08 -4.14 -2.93
N ALA A 41 3.06 -3.49 -2.36
CA ALA A 41 2.42 -3.92 -1.12
C ALA A 41 1.80 -5.32 -1.25
N ALA A 42 1.11 -5.60 -2.37
CA ALA A 42 0.52 -6.91 -2.65
C ALA A 42 1.56 -8.02 -2.76
N ASN A 43 2.74 -7.72 -3.32
CA ASN A 43 3.88 -8.63 -3.40
C ASN A 43 4.66 -8.77 -2.09
N ARG A 44 4.29 -8.02 -1.03
CA ARG A 44 5.03 -7.97 0.25
C ARG A 44 6.47 -7.48 0.08
N ASP A 45 6.70 -6.63 -0.92
CA ASP A 45 8.03 -6.11 -1.27
C ASP A 45 8.30 -4.78 -0.53
N LEU A 46 8.83 -4.90 0.69
CA LEU A 46 9.12 -3.74 1.55
C LEU A 46 10.11 -2.76 0.91
N GLU A 47 11.10 -3.26 0.15
CA GLU A 47 12.12 -2.41 -0.45
C GLU A 47 11.55 -1.61 -1.62
N MET A 48 10.70 -2.22 -2.45
CA MET A 48 9.97 -1.49 -3.49
C MET A 48 8.99 -0.47 -2.90
N VAL A 49 8.28 -0.81 -1.80
CA VAL A 49 7.39 0.14 -1.11
C VAL A 49 8.19 1.33 -0.57
N LYS A 50 9.30 1.10 0.13
CA LYS A 50 10.21 2.18 0.58
C LYS A 50 10.68 3.05 -0.57
N LEU A 51 11.14 2.43 -1.66
CA LEU A 51 11.60 3.16 -2.84
C LEU A 51 10.51 4.08 -3.40
N LEU A 52 9.31 3.54 -3.60
CA LEU A 52 8.19 4.30 -4.16
C LEU A 52 7.79 5.46 -3.26
N LEU A 53 7.68 5.24 -1.94
CA LEU A 53 7.35 6.28 -0.97
C LEU A 53 8.42 7.39 -0.91
N ASN A 54 9.71 7.01 -0.92
CA ASN A 54 10.83 7.96 -0.95
C ASN A 54 10.86 8.81 -2.23
N HIS A 55 10.28 8.32 -3.33
CA HIS A 55 10.14 9.07 -4.58
C HIS A 55 8.76 9.74 -4.74
N GLY A 56 7.99 9.88 -3.65
CA GLY A 56 6.75 10.66 -3.64
C GLY A 56 5.51 9.91 -4.11
N ALA A 57 5.50 8.58 -4.07
CA ALA A 57 4.25 7.84 -4.16
C ALA A 57 3.32 8.25 -3.00
N PRO A 58 2.03 8.53 -3.26
CA PRO A 58 1.09 8.85 -2.20
C PRO A 58 0.85 7.60 -1.35
N VAL A 59 1.15 7.67 -0.06
CA VAL A 59 0.96 6.54 0.88
C VAL A 59 -0.51 6.11 0.96
N ASP A 60 -1.43 7.07 0.93
CA ASP A 60 -2.88 6.87 0.89
C ASP A 60 -3.44 6.92 -0.54
N GLY A 61 -2.60 6.56 -1.52
CA GLY A 61 -3.08 6.24 -2.85
C GLY A 61 -4.21 5.22 -2.76
N VAL A 62 -5.28 5.43 -3.54
CA VAL A 62 -6.46 4.56 -3.52
C VAL A 62 -6.57 3.75 -4.81
N PHE A 63 -7.02 2.51 -4.68
CA PHE A 63 -7.45 1.65 -5.78
C PHE A 63 -8.83 1.06 -5.49
N GLY A 64 -9.57 0.68 -6.53
CA GLY A 64 -10.89 0.08 -6.42
C GLY A 64 -11.82 0.48 -7.55
N CYS A 65 -13.04 -0.05 -7.54
CA CYS A 65 -14.11 0.27 -8.49
C CYS A 65 -15.44 0.49 -7.76
N ASP A 66 -16.39 1.09 -8.46
CA ASP A 66 -17.80 1.14 -8.04
C ASP A 66 -18.03 1.79 -6.65
N GLY A 67 -17.19 2.76 -6.29
CA GLY A 67 -17.29 3.52 -5.05
C GLY A 67 -16.63 2.85 -3.83
N ALA A 68 -16.11 1.63 -3.98
CA ALA A 68 -15.19 1.04 -3.00
C ALA A 68 -13.75 1.45 -3.33
N SER A 69 -13.05 2.03 -2.36
CA SER A 69 -11.64 2.40 -2.49
C SER A 69 -10.85 1.87 -1.30
N GLU A 70 -9.66 1.33 -1.57
CA GLU A 70 -8.74 0.81 -0.57
C GLU A 70 -7.37 1.44 -0.74
N THR A 71 -6.61 1.47 0.34
CA THR A 71 -5.21 1.93 0.37
C THR A 71 -4.28 0.74 0.55
N ALA A 72 -2.97 0.96 0.39
CA ALA A 72 -1.98 -0.05 0.72
C ALA A 72 -2.08 -0.55 2.18
N LEU A 73 -2.48 0.33 3.11
CA LEU A 73 -2.65 -0.01 4.53
C LEU A 73 -3.78 -1.02 4.73
N HIS A 74 -4.96 -0.80 4.14
CA HIS A 74 -6.08 -1.75 4.17
C HIS A 74 -5.66 -3.16 3.74
N TYR A 75 -4.90 -3.25 2.65
CA TYR A 75 -4.39 -4.53 2.13
C TYR A 75 -3.32 -5.18 3.04
N ALA A 76 -2.41 -4.39 3.60
CA ALA A 76 -1.42 -4.89 4.56
C ALA A 76 -2.11 -5.49 5.81
N CYS A 77 -3.20 -4.86 6.25
CA CYS A 77 -4.01 -5.28 7.39
C CYS A 77 -4.81 -6.55 7.10
N SER A 78 -5.42 -6.68 5.91
CA SER A 78 -6.15 -7.88 5.50
C SER A 78 -5.27 -9.11 5.34
N THR A 79 -3.99 -8.91 4.97
CA THR A 79 -3.01 -10.00 4.83
C THR A 79 -2.25 -10.31 6.12
N GLY A 80 -2.27 -9.41 7.10
CA GLY A 80 -1.57 -9.56 8.37
C GLY A 80 -0.07 -9.29 8.29
N HIS A 81 0.38 -8.50 7.32
CA HIS A 81 1.80 -8.21 7.13
C HIS A 81 2.25 -7.05 8.01
N VAL A 82 2.63 -7.36 9.26
CA VAL A 82 2.98 -6.36 10.29
C VAL A 82 4.07 -5.37 9.84
N GLU A 83 5.17 -5.86 9.26
CA GLU A 83 6.26 -4.97 8.82
C GLU A 83 5.81 -3.97 7.73
N MET A 84 4.90 -4.38 6.84
CA MET A 84 4.32 -3.49 5.82
C MET A 84 3.38 -2.46 6.46
N ILE A 85 2.59 -2.86 7.46
CA ILE A 85 1.73 -1.96 8.24
C ILE A 85 2.59 -0.88 8.89
N GLU A 86 3.64 -1.28 9.61
CA GLU A 86 4.56 -0.35 10.28
C GLU A 86 5.24 0.59 9.28
N LEU A 87 5.71 0.06 8.15
CA LEU A 87 6.34 0.87 7.12
C LEU A 87 5.40 1.94 6.57
N LEU A 88 4.16 1.59 6.25
CA LEU A 88 3.17 2.52 5.72
C LEU A 88 2.79 3.59 6.77
N LEU A 89 2.60 3.19 8.02
CA LEU A 89 2.29 4.12 9.13
C LEU A 89 3.45 5.07 9.43
N GLN A 90 4.69 4.59 9.38
CA GLN A 90 5.88 5.45 9.49
C GLN A 90 5.97 6.49 8.37
N HIS A 91 5.38 6.22 7.20
CA HIS A 91 5.27 7.17 6.10
C HIS A 91 3.97 7.98 6.11
N GLY A 92 3.22 7.92 7.21
CA GLY A 92 2.04 8.76 7.44
C GLY A 92 0.76 8.25 6.79
N ALA A 93 0.63 6.94 6.55
CA ALA A 93 -0.65 6.36 6.13
C ALA A 93 -1.76 6.72 7.11
N ASP A 94 -2.91 7.12 6.59
CA ASP A 94 -4.09 7.42 7.40
C ASP A 94 -4.71 6.13 7.95
N LEU A 95 -4.56 5.96 9.26
CA LEU A 95 -5.05 4.81 10.02
C LEU A 95 -6.58 4.68 9.97
N GLU A 96 -7.28 5.81 9.86
CA GLU A 96 -8.73 5.93 9.92
C GLU A 96 -9.39 6.10 8.53
N ALA A 97 -8.59 5.94 7.47
CA ALA A 97 -9.08 5.94 6.10
C ALA A 97 -10.19 4.88 5.94
N GLN A 98 -11.27 5.25 5.25
CA GLN A 98 -12.43 4.38 5.08
C GLN A 98 -12.30 3.55 3.81
N GLY A 99 -12.39 2.22 3.97
CA GLY A 99 -12.56 1.25 2.89
C GLY A 99 -13.83 0.43 3.06
N HIS A 100 -13.92 -0.69 2.32
CA HIS A 100 -15.17 -1.47 2.26
C HIS A 100 -15.51 -2.23 3.56
N TYR A 101 -14.52 -2.53 4.40
CA TYR A 101 -14.71 -3.09 5.75
C TYR A 101 -14.53 -2.03 6.84
N GLY A 102 -14.69 -0.74 6.53
CA GLY A 102 -14.37 0.35 7.45
C GLY A 102 -12.88 0.69 7.41
N THR A 103 -12.26 0.91 8.57
CA THR A 103 -10.86 1.31 8.71
C THR A 103 -9.88 0.14 8.54
N ALA A 104 -8.58 0.42 8.59
CA ALA A 104 -7.53 -0.60 8.62
C ALA A 104 -7.76 -1.67 9.71
N LEU A 105 -8.27 -1.28 10.88
CA LEU A 105 -8.66 -2.21 11.95
C LEU A 105 -9.80 -3.15 11.51
N GLY A 106 -10.82 -2.62 10.83
CA GLY A 106 -11.92 -3.40 10.30
C GLY A 106 -11.48 -4.50 9.33
N PHE A 107 -10.52 -4.20 8.43
CA PHE A 107 -9.93 -5.19 7.54
C PHE A 107 -9.17 -6.28 8.29
N ALA A 108 -8.38 -5.92 9.31
CA ALA A 108 -7.64 -6.88 10.13
C ALA A 108 -8.57 -7.80 10.93
N VAL A 109 -9.66 -7.25 11.50
CA VAL A 109 -10.68 -7.99 12.24
C VAL A 109 -11.44 -8.94 11.32
N HIS A 110 -11.95 -8.46 10.18
CA HIS A 110 -12.68 -9.27 9.21
C HIS A 110 -11.88 -10.51 8.76
N HIS A 111 -10.57 -10.33 8.55
CA HIS A 111 -9.67 -11.41 8.11
C HIS A 111 -8.95 -12.16 9.24
N GLN A 112 -9.31 -11.91 10.50
CA GLN A 112 -8.78 -12.57 11.69
C GLN A 112 -7.25 -12.48 11.81
N LYS A 113 -6.67 -11.32 11.46
CA LYS A 113 -5.22 -11.08 11.48
C LYS A 113 -4.78 -10.56 12.84
N LEU A 114 -4.63 -11.46 13.81
CA LEU A 114 -4.34 -11.11 15.20
C LEU A 114 -3.12 -10.19 15.37
N ASP A 115 -2.03 -10.45 14.66
CA ASP A 115 -0.82 -9.63 14.78
C ASP A 115 -0.99 -8.23 14.18
N ALA A 116 -1.75 -8.11 13.07
CA ALA A 116 -2.13 -6.81 12.53
C ALA A 116 -3.07 -6.05 13.45
N ILE A 117 -4.06 -6.71 14.07
CA ILE A 117 -4.94 -6.11 15.07
C ILE A 117 -4.09 -5.55 16.23
N ARG A 118 -3.17 -6.35 16.78
CA ARG A 118 -2.26 -5.89 17.85
C ARG A 118 -1.40 -4.71 17.43
N CYS A 119 -0.84 -4.76 16.22
CA CYS A 119 0.00 -3.70 15.67
C CYS A 119 -0.80 -2.39 15.55
N ILE A 120 -1.94 -2.42 14.85
CA ILE A 120 -2.79 -1.25 14.58
C ILE A 120 -3.34 -0.63 15.87
N LEU A 121 -3.78 -1.45 16.84
CA LEU A 121 -4.19 -0.94 18.15
C LEU A 121 -3.01 -0.29 18.91
N GLY A 122 -1.79 -0.80 18.73
CA GLY A 122 -0.58 -0.19 19.26
C GLY A 122 -0.25 1.18 18.65
N TRP A 123 -0.72 1.44 17.43
CA TRP A 123 -0.63 2.75 16.76
C TRP A 123 -1.80 3.69 17.09
N GLY A 124 -2.78 3.25 17.89
CA GLY A 124 -3.87 4.09 18.39
C GLY A 124 -5.13 4.12 17.53
N ALA A 125 -5.37 3.09 16.70
CA ALA A 125 -6.64 2.97 15.97
C ALA A 125 -7.84 2.80 16.91
N GLU A 126 -8.99 3.34 16.49
CA GLU A 126 -10.26 3.29 17.22
C GLU A 126 -11.23 2.21 16.71
#